data_AF-A0A435JWX8-F1
#
_entry.id   AF-A0A435JWX8-F1
#
_cell.length_a   1.000
_cell.length_b   1.000
_cell.length_c   1.000
_cell.angle_alpha   90.00
_cell.angle_beta   90.00
_cell.angle_gamma   90.00
#
_symmetry.space_group_name_H-M   'P 1'
#
loop_
_entity.id
_entity.type
_entity.pdbx_description
1 polymer ?
#
loop_
_entity_poly.entity_id
_entity_poly.type
_entity_poly.pdbx_seq_one_letter_code
_entity_poly.pdbx_strand_id
1 'polypeptide(L)'
;LELFWKDAAGKPFQSLHNLHAAQQAIGRTMLFGINAGMYHPNLAPVGLYVERGQEMASVKTGSGSGNFSLQPNGIFYIRDGRAAVRATRDFVKRRPTVDYATQSGPMLVIDGKLHPKFQADGTSRKTRDGVGVRKDGVAVFAISNGTVTFHAFARLFRDALGCDNALFLDGTISSLFAPAIGRKDDYWNLGPMIGVFRKS
;
A
#
# COMPACT_ATOMS: atom_id res chain seq x y z
N LEU A 1 -12.01 -4.93 1.02
CA LEU A 1 -10.66 -4.34 1.04
C LEU A 1 -10.83 -2.97 1.66
N GLU A 2 -10.13 -2.69 2.76
CA GLU A 2 -10.31 -1.48 3.57
C GLU A 2 -8.94 -1.00 4.07
N LEU A 3 -8.83 0.29 4.38
CA LEU A 3 -7.70 0.85 5.13
C LEU A 3 -8.07 1.03 6.60
N PHE A 4 -7.08 0.88 7.47
CA PHE A 4 -7.18 1.10 8.90
C PHE A 4 -5.96 1.84 9.41
N TRP A 5 -6.19 2.77 10.34
CA TRP A 5 -5.14 3.43 11.09
C TRP A 5 -5.39 3.34 12.59
N LYS A 6 -6.57 3.80 13.03
CA LYS A 6 -6.94 3.91 14.44
C LYS A 6 -8.16 3.04 14.76
N ASP A 7 -8.22 2.60 16.01
CA ASP A 7 -9.40 1.96 16.58
C ASP A 7 -10.51 2.98 16.90
N ALA A 8 -11.64 2.49 17.41
CA ALA A 8 -12.79 3.32 17.77
C ALA A 8 -12.50 4.32 18.90
N ALA A 9 -11.46 4.11 19.71
CA ALA A 9 -11.00 5.02 20.74
C ALA A 9 -9.99 6.06 20.20
N GLY A 10 -9.68 6.03 18.91
CA GLY A 10 -8.72 6.93 18.26
C GLY A 10 -7.25 6.55 18.48
N LYS A 11 -6.97 5.38 19.04
CA LYS A 11 -5.61 4.86 19.24
C LYS A 11 -5.17 4.10 17.98
N PRO A 12 -3.93 4.28 17.48
CA PRO A 12 -3.44 3.46 16.38
C PRO A 12 -3.53 1.97 16.70
N PHE A 13 -3.84 1.13 15.70
CA PHE A 13 -3.84 -0.32 15.87
C PHE A 13 -2.43 -0.87 16.16
N GLN A 14 -1.39 -0.24 15.63
CA GLN A 14 0.03 -0.59 15.80
C GLN A 14 0.48 -1.92 15.19
N SER A 15 -0.38 -2.90 14.97
CA SER A 15 0.01 -4.14 14.30
C SER A 15 -1.15 -4.79 13.54
N LEU A 16 -0.80 -5.63 12.56
CA LEU A 16 -1.78 -6.43 11.83
C LEU A 16 -2.44 -7.48 12.73
N HIS A 17 -1.77 -7.92 13.79
CA HIS A 17 -2.34 -8.80 14.80
C HIS A 17 -3.46 -8.11 15.60
N ASN A 18 -3.21 -6.89 16.06
CA ASN A 18 -4.21 -6.09 16.78
C ASN A 18 -5.42 -5.78 15.88
N LEU A 19 -5.16 -5.42 14.61
CA LEU A 19 -6.23 -5.24 13.62
C LEU A 19 -7.02 -6.54 13.44
N HIS A 20 -6.35 -7.68 13.23
CA HIS A 20 -7.01 -8.97 13.09
C HIS A 20 -7.91 -9.28 14.30
N ALA A 21 -7.37 -9.19 15.52
CA ALA A 21 -8.09 -9.50 16.75
C ALA A 21 -9.32 -8.59 16.93
N ALA A 22 -9.17 -7.28 16.71
CA ALA A 22 -10.25 -6.31 16.82
C ALA A 22 -11.38 -6.59 15.80
N GLN A 23 -11.03 -6.93 14.56
CA GLN A 23 -12.03 -7.24 13.53
C GLN A 23 -12.69 -8.60 13.78
N GLN A 24 -11.94 -9.58 14.28
CA GLN A 24 -12.49 -10.89 14.67
C GLN A 24 -13.50 -10.77 15.81
N ALA A 25 -13.23 -9.90 16.80
CA ALA A 25 -14.13 -9.67 17.94
C ALA A 25 -15.53 -9.14 17.51
N ILE A 26 -15.63 -8.51 16.34
CA ILE A 26 -16.90 -8.04 15.75
C ILE A 26 -17.40 -8.96 14.63
N GLY A 27 -16.93 -10.21 14.59
CA GLY A 27 -17.40 -11.24 13.66
C GLY A 27 -16.85 -11.14 12.24
N ARG A 28 -15.87 -10.28 11.97
CA ARG A 28 -15.28 -10.12 10.64
C ARG A 28 -14.06 -11.03 10.46
N THR A 29 -13.96 -11.68 9.30
CA THR A 29 -12.80 -12.53 8.97
C THR A 29 -11.84 -11.81 8.05
N MET A 30 -10.67 -11.43 8.55
CA MET A 30 -9.58 -10.90 7.73
C MET A 30 -8.82 -12.06 7.08
N LEU A 31 -8.80 -12.10 5.74
CA LEU A 31 -8.10 -13.10 4.94
C LEU A 31 -6.59 -12.85 4.94
N PHE A 32 -6.20 -11.59 4.77
CA PHE A 32 -4.84 -11.11 4.98
C PHE A 32 -4.84 -9.60 5.24
N GLY A 33 -3.73 -9.09 5.78
CA GLY A 33 -3.45 -7.67 5.91
C GLY A 33 -1.97 -7.36 5.69
N ILE A 34 -1.69 -6.13 5.27
CA ILE A 34 -0.35 -5.65 4.92
C ILE A 34 -0.21 -4.18 5.36
N ASN A 35 0.99 -3.71 5.68
CA ASN A 35 1.21 -2.26 5.87
C ASN A 35 0.84 -1.49 4.59
N ALA A 36 0.44 -0.23 4.76
CA ALA A 36 0.10 0.65 3.65
C ALA A 36 1.26 1.63 3.36
N GLY A 37 0.96 2.90 3.09
CA GLY A 37 2.00 3.93 2.87
C GLY A 37 2.81 4.29 4.11
N MET A 38 3.86 5.09 3.89
CA MET A 38 4.75 5.57 4.96
C MET A 38 4.00 6.33 6.06
N TYR A 39 4.58 6.28 7.26
CA TYR A 39 4.10 6.98 8.43
C TYR A 39 5.24 7.65 9.22
N HIS A 40 4.88 8.64 10.03
CA HIS A 40 5.75 9.33 10.97
C HIS A 40 6.00 8.48 12.23
N PRO A 41 6.99 8.82 13.09
CA PRO A 41 7.24 8.06 14.34
C PRO A 41 6.04 7.94 15.29
N ASN A 42 5.08 8.87 15.21
CA ASN A 42 3.80 8.82 15.92
C ASN A 42 2.72 7.96 15.22
N LEU A 43 3.11 7.17 14.22
CA LEU A 43 2.28 6.30 13.40
C LEU A 43 1.28 7.01 12.48
N ALA A 44 1.38 8.35 12.33
CA ALA A 44 0.50 9.10 11.42
C ALA A 44 0.93 8.97 9.95
N PRO A 45 0.00 8.87 8.99
CA PRO A 45 0.33 8.83 7.56
C PRO A 45 1.17 10.05 7.12
N VAL A 46 2.18 9.82 6.27
CA VAL A 46 3.02 10.90 5.70
C VAL A 46 2.31 11.66 4.58
N GLY A 47 1.58 10.93 3.74
CA GLY A 47 0.85 11.47 2.58
C GLY A 47 -0.66 11.27 2.68
N LEU A 48 -1.36 11.40 1.56
CA LEU A 48 -2.82 11.24 1.50
C LEU A 48 -3.25 9.97 2.23
N TYR A 49 -4.17 10.12 3.17
CA TYR A 49 -4.86 9.02 3.82
C TYR A 49 -6.35 9.32 3.91
N VAL A 50 -7.14 8.45 3.28
CA VAL A 50 -8.61 8.49 3.31
C VAL A 50 -9.10 7.17 3.88
N GLU A 51 -9.98 7.24 4.87
CA GLU A 51 -10.62 6.09 5.50
C GLU A 51 -12.13 6.35 5.57
N ARG A 52 -12.93 5.44 5.00
CA ARG A 52 -14.41 5.54 4.98
C ARG A 52 -14.90 6.89 4.44
N GLY A 53 -14.26 7.39 3.38
CA GLY A 53 -14.58 8.66 2.72
C GLY A 53 -14.04 9.91 3.42
N GLN A 54 -13.41 9.79 4.59
CA GLN A 54 -12.85 10.91 5.34
C GLN A 54 -11.36 11.08 5.07
N GLU A 55 -10.92 12.24 4.56
CA GLU A 55 -9.51 12.59 4.45
C GLU A 55 -8.95 12.91 5.84
N MET A 56 -8.03 12.08 6.34
CA MET A 56 -7.39 12.27 7.65
C MET A 56 -5.95 12.80 7.52
N ALA A 57 -5.35 12.72 6.33
CA ALA A 57 -4.07 13.31 6.00
C ALA A 57 -4.05 13.76 4.53
N SER A 58 -3.46 14.93 4.26
CA SER A 58 -3.50 15.53 2.93
C SER A 58 -2.40 15.02 1.99
N VAL A 59 -2.71 15.06 0.69
CA VAL A 59 -1.79 14.68 -0.38
C VAL A 59 -0.49 15.50 -0.37
N LYS A 60 0.63 14.82 -0.61
CA LYS A 60 1.97 15.44 -0.78
C LYS A 60 2.38 15.39 -2.25
N THR A 61 2.44 16.54 -2.91
CA THR A 61 2.74 16.65 -4.36
C THR A 61 4.23 16.89 -4.67
N GLY A 62 5.02 17.26 -3.66
CA GLY A 62 6.47 17.49 -3.78
C GLY A 62 7.31 16.22 -3.59
N SER A 63 8.61 16.35 -3.86
CA SER A 63 9.60 15.38 -3.40
C SER A 63 9.76 15.50 -1.89
N GLY A 64 9.70 14.37 -1.19
CA GLY A 64 9.94 14.27 0.26
C GLY A 64 11.09 13.32 0.58
N SER A 65 11.19 12.91 1.84
CA SER A 65 12.11 11.85 2.26
C SER A 65 11.52 10.45 2.00
N GLY A 66 12.36 9.42 2.09
CA GLY A 66 11.94 8.03 1.93
C GLY A 66 11.26 7.75 0.59
N ASN A 67 10.06 7.16 0.64
CA ASN A 67 9.23 6.76 -0.50
C ASN A 67 8.78 7.93 -1.39
N PHE A 68 8.88 9.15 -0.89
CA PHE A 68 8.51 10.37 -1.61
C PHE A 68 9.69 11.01 -2.36
N SER A 69 10.92 10.49 -2.17
CA SER A 69 12.13 11.01 -2.83
C SER A 69 12.17 10.64 -4.32
N LEU A 70 11.68 9.45 -4.68
CA LEU A 70 11.71 8.94 -6.05
C LEU A 70 10.36 9.17 -6.75
N GLN A 71 10.31 10.24 -7.54
CA GLN A 71 9.14 10.58 -8.36
C GLN A 71 9.11 9.85 -9.71
N PRO A 72 7.92 9.52 -10.25
CA PRO A 72 6.60 9.76 -9.63
C PRO A 72 6.26 8.80 -8.49
N ASN A 73 5.69 9.36 -7.42
CA ASN A 73 4.97 8.61 -6.39
C ASN A 73 3.49 8.43 -6.79
N GLY A 74 2.72 7.71 -5.98
CA GLY A 74 1.35 7.35 -6.35
C GLY A 74 0.40 7.16 -5.18
N ILE A 75 -0.85 6.93 -5.54
CA ILE A 75 -1.96 6.70 -4.62
C ILE A 75 -2.64 5.40 -5.02
N PHE A 76 -2.71 4.48 -4.07
CA PHE A 76 -3.64 3.36 -4.12
C PHE A 76 -4.95 3.81 -3.50
N TYR A 77 -6.07 3.60 -4.18
CA TYR A 77 -7.38 4.00 -3.70
C TYR A 77 -8.47 3.00 -4.08
N ILE A 78 -9.57 3.06 -3.34
CA ILE A 78 -10.81 2.34 -3.60
C ILE A 78 -11.91 3.36 -3.81
N ARG A 79 -12.70 3.15 -4.85
CA ARG A 79 -13.89 3.93 -5.13
C ARG A 79 -14.98 3.01 -5.63
N ASP A 80 -16.16 3.07 -5.01
CA ASP A 80 -17.34 2.30 -5.41
C ASP A 80 -17.01 0.79 -5.50
N GLY A 81 -16.23 0.30 -4.53
CA GLY A 81 -15.76 -1.09 -4.46
C GLY A 81 -14.67 -1.48 -5.47
N ARG A 82 -14.20 -0.55 -6.31
CA ARG A 82 -13.14 -0.78 -7.30
C ARG A 82 -11.80 -0.22 -6.83
N ALA A 83 -10.77 -1.07 -6.85
CA ALA A 83 -9.41 -0.66 -6.53
C ALA A 83 -8.71 -0.06 -7.76
N ALA A 84 -7.82 0.89 -7.54
CA ALA A 84 -6.96 1.43 -8.57
C ALA A 84 -5.67 2.03 -7.98
N VAL A 85 -4.63 2.08 -8.81
CA VAL A 85 -3.38 2.77 -8.53
C VAL A 85 -3.22 3.90 -9.55
N ARG A 86 -2.78 5.07 -9.12
CA ARG A 86 -2.54 6.21 -10.01
C ARG A 86 -1.40 7.08 -9.53
N ALA A 87 -0.64 7.65 -10.46
CA ALA A 87 0.38 8.64 -10.14
C ALA A 87 -0.25 9.84 -9.41
N THR A 88 0.43 10.36 -8.38
CA THR A 88 -0.13 11.40 -7.50
C THR A 88 -0.59 12.63 -8.27
N ARG A 89 0.20 13.10 -9.24
CA ARG A 89 -0.16 14.28 -10.04
C ARG A 89 -1.48 14.10 -10.80
N ASP A 90 -1.72 12.91 -11.33
CA ASP A 90 -2.95 12.63 -12.09
C ASP A 90 -4.15 12.38 -11.19
N PHE A 91 -3.91 11.81 -10.00
CA PHE A 91 -4.94 11.74 -8.95
C PHE A 91 -5.36 13.14 -8.54
N VAL A 92 -4.42 14.06 -8.28
CA VAL A 92 -4.72 15.44 -7.83
C VAL A 92 -5.45 16.24 -8.91
N LYS A 93 -5.11 16.08 -10.18
CA LYS A 93 -5.82 16.75 -11.28
C LYS A 93 -7.30 16.38 -11.36
N ARG A 94 -7.65 15.11 -11.08
CA ARG A 94 -9.03 14.61 -11.16
C ARG A 94 -9.77 14.67 -9.82
N ARG A 95 -9.04 14.62 -8.70
CA ARG A 95 -9.52 14.60 -7.30
C ARG A 95 -10.83 13.82 -7.13
N PRO A 96 -10.87 12.52 -7.51
CA PRO A 96 -12.08 11.74 -7.35
C PRO A 96 -12.44 11.60 -5.87
N THR A 97 -13.73 11.56 -5.55
CA THR A 97 -14.19 11.05 -4.26
C THR A 97 -13.85 9.57 -4.17
N VAL A 98 -13.27 9.15 -3.04
CA VAL A 98 -12.78 7.79 -2.81
C VAL A 98 -13.19 7.33 -1.42
N ASP A 99 -13.47 6.03 -1.28
CA ASP A 99 -13.81 5.41 -0.01
C ASP A 99 -12.56 5.25 0.87
N TYR A 100 -11.46 4.89 0.22
CA TYR A 100 -10.17 4.62 0.85
C TYR A 100 -9.05 5.10 -0.05
N ALA A 101 -8.00 5.68 0.52
CA ALA A 101 -6.79 6.02 -0.21
C ALA A 101 -5.56 6.02 0.69
N THR A 102 -4.43 5.56 0.16
CA THR A 102 -3.12 5.69 0.79
C THR A 102 -2.11 6.14 -0.26
N GLN A 103 -1.36 7.18 0.07
CA GLN A 103 -0.27 7.66 -0.76
C GLN A 103 1.04 6.99 -0.36
N SER A 104 1.80 6.53 -1.35
CA SER A 104 3.17 6.08 -1.14
C SER A 104 3.99 6.25 -2.42
N GLY A 105 5.17 5.66 -2.50
CA GLY A 105 6.00 5.73 -3.69
C GLY A 105 7.33 5.00 -3.57
N PRO A 106 8.05 4.83 -4.67
CA PRO A 106 7.69 5.22 -6.03
C PRO A 106 6.52 4.41 -6.61
N MET A 107 5.91 4.93 -7.69
CA MET A 107 5.15 4.07 -8.61
C MET A 107 6.08 2.97 -9.11
N LEU A 108 5.60 1.73 -9.21
CA LEU A 108 6.36 0.60 -9.74
C LEU A 108 6.13 0.47 -11.25
N VAL A 109 4.87 0.52 -11.65
CA VAL A 109 4.40 0.44 -13.04
C VAL A 109 3.42 1.58 -13.27
N ILE A 110 3.53 2.26 -14.42
CA ILE A 110 2.74 3.40 -14.83
C ILE A 110 2.28 3.14 -16.25
N ASP A 111 0.98 2.93 -16.44
CA ASP A 111 0.38 2.65 -17.75
C ASP A 111 1.13 1.57 -18.55
N GLY A 112 1.44 0.45 -17.87
CA GLY A 112 2.15 -0.70 -18.43
C GLY A 112 3.66 -0.50 -18.60
N LYS A 113 4.23 0.65 -18.22
CA LYS A 113 5.68 0.92 -18.29
C LYS A 113 6.30 0.89 -16.90
N LEU A 114 7.53 0.38 -16.79
CA LEU A 114 8.27 0.47 -15.53
C LEU A 114 8.59 1.93 -15.22
N HIS A 115 8.71 2.24 -13.93
CA HIS A 115 9.15 3.55 -13.50
C HIS A 115 10.49 3.94 -14.15
N PRO A 116 10.61 5.14 -14.76
CA PRO A 116 11.74 5.50 -15.63
C PRO A 116 13.09 5.58 -14.92
N LYS A 117 13.09 5.75 -13.60
CA LYS A 117 14.33 5.77 -12.78
C LYS A 117 14.82 4.39 -12.34
N PHE A 118 14.12 3.30 -12.68
CA PHE A 118 14.55 1.95 -12.32
C PHE A 118 15.53 1.41 -13.35
N GLN A 119 16.80 1.36 -12.95
CA GLN A 119 17.87 0.77 -13.75
C GLN A 119 17.89 -0.75 -13.57
N ALA A 120 18.14 -1.48 -14.66
CA ALA A 120 18.19 -2.94 -14.65
C ALA A 120 19.36 -3.47 -13.78
N ASP A 121 20.47 -2.75 -13.76
CA ASP A 121 21.67 -2.97 -12.96
C ASP A 121 21.66 -2.21 -11.62
N GLY A 122 20.50 -1.65 -11.22
CA GLY A 122 20.38 -0.90 -9.98
C GLY A 122 20.79 -1.70 -8.75
N THR A 123 21.64 -1.11 -7.90
CA THR A 123 22.28 -1.80 -6.76
C THR A 123 21.45 -1.81 -5.48
N SER A 124 20.42 -0.95 -5.38
CA SER A 124 19.58 -0.85 -4.17
C SER A 124 18.72 -2.10 -3.96
N ARG A 125 19.12 -2.93 -3.01
CA ARG A 125 18.41 -4.16 -2.61
C ARG A 125 17.84 -4.02 -1.21
N LYS A 126 16.51 -4.18 -1.09
CA LYS A 126 15.78 -4.15 0.18
C LYS A 126 14.64 -5.16 0.13
N THR A 127 14.07 -5.51 1.28
CA THR A 127 12.72 -6.06 1.31
C THR A 127 11.77 -5.04 0.69
N ARG A 128 10.79 -5.52 -0.07
CA ARG A 128 9.85 -4.65 -0.79
C ARG A 128 8.48 -5.23 -0.70
N ASP A 129 7.50 -4.35 -0.55
CA ASP A 129 6.11 -4.65 -0.73
C ASP A 129 5.46 -3.67 -1.72
N GLY A 130 4.29 -4.06 -2.20
CA GLY A 130 3.59 -3.26 -3.18
C GLY A 130 2.18 -3.75 -3.43
N VAL A 131 1.42 -2.89 -4.07
CA VAL A 131 0.09 -3.18 -4.59
C VAL A 131 0.03 -2.82 -6.06
N GLY A 132 -0.48 -3.73 -6.87
CA GLY A 132 -0.78 -3.50 -8.28
C GLY A 132 -2.25 -3.74 -8.56
N VAL A 133 -2.76 -3.12 -9.62
CA VAL A 133 -4.12 -3.38 -10.10
C VAL A 133 -4.04 -3.81 -11.56
N ARG A 134 -4.63 -4.98 -11.83
CA ARG A 134 -4.76 -5.55 -13.16
C ARG A 134 -5.89 -4.87 -13.95
N LYS A 135 -5.91 -5.06 -15.27
CA LYS A 135 -6.96 -4.54 -16.17
C LYS A 135 -8.37 -4.99 -15.80
N ASP A 136 -8.50 -6.19 -15.22
CA ASP A 136 -9.77 -6.74 -14.74
C ASP A 136 -10.23 -6.16 -13.38
N GLY A 137 -9.47 -5.22 -12.80
CA GLY A 137 -9.79 -4.57 -11.53
C GLY A 137 -9.34 -5.34 -10.30
N VAL A 138 -8.67 -6.49 -10.45
CA VAL A 138 -8.12 -7.24 -9.32
C VAL A 138 -6.90 -6.53 -8.75
N ALA A 139 -6.96 -6.21 -7.46
CA ALA A 139 -5.82 -5.74 -6.68
C ALA A 139 -4.94 -6.92 -6.27
N VAL A 140 -3.64 -6.83 -6.56
CA VAL A 140 -2.64 -7.83 -6.24
C VAL A 140 -1.63 -7.23 -5.28
N PHE A 141 -1.37 -7.93 -4.17
CA PHE A 141 -0.40 -7.53 -3.16
C PHE A 141 0.79 -8.47 -3.21
N ALA A 142 2.00 -7.93 -3.08
CA ALA A 142 3.22 -8.72 -3.04
C ALA A 142 4.16 -8.17 -1.98
N ILE A 143 4.91 -9.07 -1.36
CA ILE A 143 5.99 -8.77 -0.42
C ILE A 143 7.13 -9.77 -0.68
N SER A 144 8.37 -9.29 -0.74
CA SER A 144 9.53 -10.15 -0.97
C SER A 144 9.95 -10.84 0.33
N ASN A 145 10.41 -12.10 0.25
CA ASN A 145 11.00 -12.80 1.41
C ASN A 145 12.46 -12.42 1.67
N GLY A 146 13.11 -11.80 0.67
CA GLY A 146 14.49 -11.33 0.76
C GLY A 146 14.66 -10.01 0.02
N THR A 147 15.91 -9.57 -0.12
CA THR A 147 16.19 -8.27 -0.73
C THR A 147 16.15 -8.33 -2.26
N VAL A 148 15.40 -7.42 -2.86
CA VAL A 148 15.23 -7.31 -4.32
C VAL A 148 15.46 -5.86 -4.78
N THR A 149 15.83 -5.70 -6.06
CA THR A 149 15.95 -4.36 -6.67
C THR A 149 14.55 -3.81 -6.99
N PHE A 150 14.43 -2.47 -7.10
CA PHE A 150 13.18 -1.86 -7.56
C PHE A 150 12.80 -2.37 -8.96
N HIS A 151 13.78 -2.52 -9.85
CA HIS A 151 13.57 -3.01 -11.20
C HIS A 151 13.00 -4.44 -11.21
N ALA A 152 13.61 -5.36 -10.46
CA ALA A 152 13.11 -6.75 -10.36
C ALA A 152 11.69 -6.80 -9.77
N PHE A 153 11.43 -6.02 -8.72
CA PHE A 153 10.13 -5.98 -8.07
C PHE A 153 9.05 -5.34 -8.96
N ALA A 154 9.37 -4.30 -9.73
CA ALA A 154 8.45 -3.70 -10.69
C ALA A 154 8.14 -4.63 -11.86
N ARG A 155 9.12 -5.42 -12.32
CA ARG A 155 8.92 -6.46 -13.34
C ARG A 155 8.00 -7.58 -12.87
N LEU A 156 8.03 -7.96 -11.58
CA LEU A 156 7.03 -8.89 -11.04
C LEU A 156 5.61 -8.38 -11.31
N PHE A 157 5.32 -7.12 -10.98
CA PHE A 157 4.00 -6.53 -11.21
C PHE A 157 3.64 -6.43 -12.69
N ARG A 158 4.54 -5.94 -13.54
CA ARG A 158 4.27 -5.74 -14.97
C ARG A 158 4.21 -7.06 -15.74
N ASP A 159 5.27 -7.86 -15.64
CA ASP A 159 5.51 -9.00 -16.52
C ASP A 159 4.77 -10.25 -16.06
N ALA A 160 4.74 -10.52 -14.75
CA ALA A 160 4.20 -11.78 -14.21
C ALA A 160 2.78 -11.64 -13.65
N LEU A 161 2.47 -10.50 -13.03
CA LEU A 161 1.15 -10.26 -12.41
C LEU A 161 0.18 -9.49 -13.31
N GLY A 162 0.66 -8.92 -14.43
CA GLY A 162 -0.18 -8.23 -15.42
C GLY A 162 -0.82 -6.94 -14.90
N CYS A 163 -0.15 -6.23 -13.99
CA CYS A 163 -0.61 -4.96 -13.44
C CYS A 163 -0.16 -3.79 -14.33
N ASP A 164 -1.12 -3.04 -14.87
CA ASP A 164 -0.84 -1.83 -15.65
C ASP A 164 -0.34 -0.68 -14.76
N ASN A 165 -0.82 -0.65 -13.51
CA ASN A 165 -0.40 0.32 -12.52
C ASN A 165 -0.08 -0.40 -11.21
N ALA A 166 1.07 -0.08 -10.63
CA ALA A 166 1.50 -0.64 -9.36
C ALA A 166 2.26 0.39 -8.54
N LEU A 167 2.19 0.26 -7.21
CA LEU A 167 2.70 1.20 -6.22
C LEU A 167 3.50 0.45 -5.17
N PHE A 168 4.67 0.97 -4.84
CA PHE A 168 5.45 0.52 -3.69
C PHE A 168 4.83 1.06 -2.40
N LEU A 169 4.69 0.22 -1.37
CA LEU A 169 4.05 0.59 -0.11
C LEU A 169 5.07 1.09 0.92
N ASP A 170 5.76 0.22 1.65
CA ASP A 170 6.85 0.58 2.55
C ASP A 170 7.89 -0.55 2.68
N GLY A 171 9.16 -0.31 2.34
CA GLY A 171 10.18 -1.37 2.18
C GLY A 171 11.05 -1.68 3.39
N THR A 172 11.13 -0.81 4.40
CA THR A 172 11.93 -1.12 5.60
C THR A 172 11.07 -1.78 6.68
N ILE A 173 9.78 -1.46 6.68
CA ILE A 173 8.78 -1.89 7.66
C ILE A 173 7.69 -2.73 6.96
N SER A 174 8.09 -3.52 5.96
CA SER A 174 7.17 -4.40 5.24
C SER A 174 6.72 -5.54 6.16
N SER A 175 5.41 -5.65 6.39
CA SER A 175 4.78 -6.65 7.25
C SER A 175 3.55 -7.24 6.58
N LEU A 176 3.45 -8.57 6.55
CA LEU A 176 2.30 -9.31 6.04
C LEU A 176 1.73 -10.23 7.12
N PHE A 177 0.41 -10.16 7.30
CA PHE A 177 -0.37 -11.12 8.06
C PHE A 177 -1.23 -11.90 7.05
N ALA A 178 -0.90 -13.14 6.79
CA ALA A 178 -1.59 -14.02 5.84
C ALA A 178 -1.63 -15.46 6.38
N PRO A 179 -2.61 -15.81 7.23
CA PRO A 179 -2.69 -17.12 7.88
C PRO A 179 -2.77 -18.30 6.90
N ALA A 180 -3.40 -18.10 5.74
CA ALA A 180 -3.56 -19.14 4.72
C ALA A 180 -2.22 -19.63 4.13
N ILE A 181 -1.15 -18.83 4.24
CA ILE A 181 0.20 -19.19 3.81
C ILE A 181 1.18 -19.29 5.00
N GLY A 182 0.67 -19.32 6.23
CA GLY A 182 1.47 -19.45 7.44
C GLY A 182 2.30 -18.23 7.83
N ARG A 183 2.07 -17.04 7.23
CA ARG A 183 2.85 -15.83 7.51
C ARG A 183 2.14 -14.89 8.47
N LYS A 184 2.83 -14.44 9.53
CA LYS A 184 2.31 -13.55 10.58
C LYS A 184 3.43 -12.65 11.09
N ASP A 185 3.76 -11.62 10.32
CA ASP A 185 4.82 -10.68 10.72
C ASP A 185 4.33 -9.76 11.85
N ASP A 186 5.15 -9.55 12.88
CA ASP A 186 4.82 -8.71 14.05
C ASP A 186 6.04 -7.97 14.62
N TYR A 187 6.96 -7.58 13.72
CA TYR A 187 8.26 -7.01 14.10
C TYR A 187 8.24 -5.50 14.33
N TRP A 188 7.17 -4.81 13.95
CA TRP A 188 7.12 -3.35 13.87
C TRP A 188 5.78 -2.79 14.31
N ASN A 189 5.83 -1.61 14.94
CA ASN A 189 4.65 -0.77 15.09
C ASN A 189 4.30 -0.12 13.76
N LEU A 190 3.15 -0.47 13.22
CA LEU A 190 2.61 -0.02 11.93
C LEU A 190 1.68 1.18 12.11
N GLY A 191 1.75 2.11 11.17
CA GLY A 191 0.75 3.17 10.99
C GLY A 191 -0.42 2.68 10.14
N PRO A 192 -0.65 3.27 8.95
CA PRO A 192 -1.66 2.80 8.00
C PRO A 192 -1.49 1.33 7.59
N MET A 193 -2.59 0.59 7.55
CA MET A 193 -2.66 -0.83 7.15
C MET A 193 -3.80 -1.07 6.16
N ILE A 194 -3.61 -2.02 5.26
CA ILE A 194 -4.64 -2.55 4.36
C ILE A 194 -5.11 -3.89 4.89
N GLY A 195 -6.43 -4.07 5.00
CA GLY A 195 -7.07 -5.35 5.33
C GLY A 195 -7.95 -5.86 4.20
N VAL A 196 -7.83 -7.15 3.90
CA VAL A 196 -8.73 -7.87 2.99
C VAL A 196 -9.60 -8.83 3.79
N PHE A 197 -10.91 -8.73 3.62
CA PHE A 197 -11.89 -9.47 4.41
C PHE A 197 -12.72 -10.37 3.50
N ARG A 198 -13.16 -11.50 4.05
CA ARG A 198 -14.20 -12.33 3.44
C ARG A 198 -15.47 -11.49 3.29
N LYS A 199 -16.10 -11.55 2.12
CA LYS A 199 -17.44 -10.98 1.95
C LYS A 199 -18.40 -11.77 2.83
N SER A 200 -19.20 -11.04 3.59
CA SER A 200 -20.35 -11.57 4.33
C SER A 200 -21.41 -12.09 3.35
#